data_AF-X6NC79-F1
#
_entry.id   AF-X6NC79-F1
#
_cell.length_a   1.000
_cell.length_b   1.000
_cell.length_c   1.000
_cell.angle_alpha   90.00
_cell.angle_beta   90.00
_cell.angle_gamma   90.00
#
_symmetry.space_group_name_H-M   'P 1'
#
loop_
_entity.id
_entity.type
_entity.pdbx_description
1 polymer ?
#
loop_
_entity_poly.entity_id
_entity_poly.type
_entity_poly.pdbx_seq_one_letter_code
_entity_poly.pdbx_strand_id
1 'polypeptide(L)'
;MIILILNMEAILLGGEIGQAHAWCQSTVLKKLFSGETVCACNTNTTLPELNAYVCAAIFGELSHKIVFAVMPEKNPEVLAKRGLHGVTTSKENNNKKGPFQINTPNAHPKFMYTGIFLNQQSIESLRFKFVQWSRQCLLPRLAKGHMTLKYKPSLDDVSALGSGGNQVSLKIIGYAFHSLVQCALVDIIDESYRGMCANKFPHITISHDENCPPYNSNELLKYGRVCLLPENECIFVTGNVGAVPFNSNQETFTLGE
;
A
#
# COMPACT_ATOMS: atom_id res chain seq x y z
N MET A 1 -10.31 15.01 -17.87
CA MET A 1 -10.16 13.81 -18.71
C MET A 1 -8.70 13.37 -18.64
N ILE A 2 -8.36 12.18 -18.14
CA ILE A 2 -6.96 11.72 -18.12
C ILE A 2 -6.69 10.96 -19.42
N ILE A 3 -5.72 11.43 -20.22
CA ILE A 3 -5.15 10.70 -21.39
C ILE A 3 -3.74 10.22 -20.98
N LEU A 4 -3.16 9.15 -21.51
CA LEU A 4 -1.82 8.67 -21.10
C LEU A 4 -0.90 8.46 -22.35
N ILE A 5 0.11 9.32 -22.67
CA ILE A 5 1.04 9.24 -23.86
C ILE A 5 2.46 9.91 -23.68
N LEU A 6 3.60 9.19 -23.49
CA LEU A 6 4.83 9.80 -22.90
C LEU A 6 5.75 10.57 -23.81
N ASN A 7 6.37 11.60 -23.23
CA ASN A 7 7.56 12.27 -23.74
C ASN A 7 8.75 12.09 -22.77
N MET A 8 9.88 11.59 -23.26
CA MET A 8 11.06 11.12 -22.49
C MET A 8 12.18 12.15 -22.44
N GLU A 9 12.04 13.25 -21.71
CA GLU A 9 13.18 14.18 -21.50
C GLU A 9 13.96 13.95 -20.20
N ALA A 10 13.39 13.23 -19.22
CA ALA A 10 14.01 13.09 -17.89
C ALA A 10 15.05 11.95 -17.73
N ILE A 11 15.30 11.14 -18.77
CA ILE A 11 16.20 9.97 -18.67
C ILE A 11 17.68 10.30 -18.93
N LEU A 12 17.99 11.55 -19.28
CA LEU A 12 19.36 11.97 -19.63
C LEU A 12 20.24 12.37 -18.42
N LEU A 13 19.78 12.24 -17.18
CA LEU A 13 20.50 12.69 -15.99
C LEU A 13 20.71 11.60 -14.95
N GLY A 14 21.16 10.39 -15.34
CA GLY A 14 21.77 9.40 -14.43
C GLY A 14 20.96 8.95 -13.20
N GLY A 15 19.70 9.37 -13.07
CA GLY A 15 18.81 9.05 -11.98
C GLY A 15 18.19 7.68 -12.21
N GLU A 16 18.18 6.86 -11.16
CA GLU A 16 17.52 5.56 -11.15
C GLU A 16 16.06 5.73 -11.61
N ILE A 17 15.60 4.89 -12.54
CA ILE A 17 14.25 4.89 -13.14
C ILE A 17 13.15 5.16 -12.09
N GLY A 18 13.27 4.60 -10.89
CA GLY A 18 12.32 4.82 -9.78
C GLY A 18 12.13 6.28 -9.37
N GLN A 19 13.18 7.10 -9.39
CA GLN A 19 13.09 8.54 -9.07
C GLN A 19 12.28 9.29 -10.13
N ALA A 20 12.48 8.96 -11.40
CA ALA A 20 11.69 9.53 -12.50
C ALA A 20 10.20 9.16 -12.38
N HIS A 21 9.89 7.89 -12.06
CA HIS A 21 8.50 7.47 -11.81
C HIS A 21 7.87 8.22 -10.63
N ALA A 22 8.59 8.35 -9.50
CA ALA A 22 8.11 9.08 -8.33
C ALA A 22 7.85 10.56 -8.65
N TRP A 23 8.76 11.21 -9.38
CA TRP A 23 8.60 12.60 -9.81
C TRP A 23 7.39 12.78 -10.74
N CYS A 24 7.25 11.92 -11.76
CA CYS A 24 6.11 11.93 -12.69
C CYS A 24 4.79 11.76 -11.93
N GLN A 25 4.73 10.77 -11.03
CA GLN A 25 3.55 10.51 -10.22
C GLN A 25 3.19 11.73 -9.35
N SER A 26 4.18 12.35 -8.70
CA SER A 26 3.93 13.54 -7.87
C SER A 26 3.39 14.73 -8.69
N THR A 27 3.89 14.92 -9.90
CA THR A 27 3.46 15.99 -10.81
C THR A 27 2.04 15.77 -11.29
N VAL A 28 1.71 14.53 -11.67
CA VAL A 28 0.35 14.14 -12.07
C VAL A 28 -0.63 14.34 -10.91
N LEU A 29 -0.30 13.83 -9.73
CA LEU A 29 -1.16 13.96 -8.55
C LEU A 29 -1.41 15.42 -8.19
N LYS A 30 -0.37 16.26 -8.17
CA LYS A 30 -0.52 17.70 -7.90
C LYS A 30 -1.55 18.37 -8.81
N LYS A 31 -1.50 18.06 -10.11
CA LYS A 31 -2.45 18.58 -11.10
C LYS A 31 -3.86 17.98 -10.94
N LEU A 32 -3.97 16.69 -10.63
CA LEU A 32 -5.27 16.08 -10.36
C LEU A 32 -5.95 16.72 -9.14
N PHE A 33 -5.19 16.98 -8.07
CA PHE A 33 -5.70 17.68 -6.88
C PHE A 33 -6.01 19.16 -7.13
N SER A 34 -5.43 19.81 -8.14
CA SER A 34 -5.83 21.17 -8.56
C SER A 34 -7.04 21.19 -9.50
N GLY A 35 -7.64 20.02 -9.81
CA GLY A 35 -8.77 19.91 -10.74
C GLY A 35 -8.36 20.01 -12.22
N GLU A 36 -7.06 19.96 -12.52
CA GLU A 36 -6.56 20.02 -13.89
C GLU A 36 -6.72 18.68 -14.61
N THR A 37 -6.93 18.76 -15.92
CA THR A 37 -6.84 17.59 -16.80
C THR A 37 -5.36 17.26 -17.04
N VAL A 38 -4.97 16.04 -16.67
CA VAL A 38 -3.59 15.56 -16.81
C VAL A 38 -3.48 14.50 -17.88
N CYS A 39 -2.50 14.65 -18.77
CA CYS A 39 -2.07 13.54 -19.60
C CYS A 39 -0.92 12.80 -18.88
N ALA A 40 -1.22 11.72 -18.14
CA ALA A 40 -0.23 11.00 -17.34
C ALA A 40 0.36 9.89 -18.15
N CYS A 41 1.41 10.24 -18.81
CA CYS A 41 1.96 9.37 -19.78
C CYS A 41 2.87 8.40 -19.06
N ASN A 42 2.84 7.12 -19.37
CA ASN A 42 3.76 6.24 -18.69
C ASN A 42 4.31 5.09 -19.55
N THR A 43 5.60 4.84 -19.39
CA THR A 43 6.26 3.57 -19.74
C THR A 43 5.93 2.51 -18.70
N ASN A 44 5.08 2.81 -17.70
CA ASN A 44 4.44 1.84 -16.84
C ASN A 44 3.76 0.80 -17.73
N THR A 45 4.47 -0.29 -17.96
CA THR A 45 3.97 -1.40 -18.77
C THR A 45 3.02 -2.27 -17.94
N THR A 46 2.84 -1.96 -16.66
CA THR A 46 2.12 -2.81 -15.71
C THR A 46 0.94 -2.08 -15.06
N LEU A 47 -0.20 -2.78 -14.97
CA LEU A 47 -1.39 -2.35 -14.23
C LEU A 47 -1.11 -1.88 -12.78
N PRO A 48 -0.20 -2.50 -12.02
CA PRO A 48 0.25 -2.03 -10.71
C PRO A 48 0.67 -0.57 -10.62
N GLU A 49 1.49 -0.11 -11.54
CA GLU A 49 2.03 1.24 -11.49
C GLU A 49 0.95 2.28 -11.86
N LEU A 50 -0.09 1.83 -12.57
CA LEU A 50 -1.29 2.60 -12.85
C LEU A 50 -2.25 2.64 -11.65
N ASN A 51 -2.19 1.64 -10.76
CA ASN A 51 -3.07 1.54 -9.59
C ASN A 51 -2.99 2.78 -8.70
N ALA A 52 -1.82 3.39 -8.57
CA ALA A 52 -1.67 4.56 -7.74
C ALA A 52 -2.49 5.77 -8.22
N TYR A 53 -2.67 5.94 -9.54
CA TYR A 53 -3.53 6.98 -10.10
C TYR A 53 -5.01 6.64 -9.92
N VAL A 54 -5.38 5.36 -10.06
CA VAL A 54 -6.73 4.87 -9.83
C VAL A 54 -7.13 5.09 -8.38
N CYS A 55 -6.29 4.66 -7.44
CA CYS A 55 -6.52 4.87 -6.02
C CYS A 55 -6.58 6.35 -5.64
N ALA A 56 -5.74 7.21 -6.24
CA ALA A 56 -5.82 8.64 -6.00
C ALA A 56 -7.15 9.23 -6.46
N ALA A 57 -7.66 8.84 -7.63
CA ALA A 57 -8.95 9.32 -8.11
C ALA A 57 -10.12 8.77 -7.28
N ILE A 58 -10.09 7.48 -6.93
CA ILE A 58 -11.15 6.84 -6.16
C ILE A 58 -11.15 7.36 -4.72
N PHE A 59 -10.05 7.19 -3.98
CA PHE A 59 -10.00 7.54 -2.55
C PHE A 59 -9.89 9.03 -2.31
N GLY A 60 -9.30 9.78 -3.24
CA GLY A 60 -9.31 11.25 -3.20
C GLY A 60 -10.62 11.87 -3.67
N GLU A 61 -11.63 11.06 -4.02
CA GLU A 61 -12.94 11.50 -4.52
C GLU A 61 -12.84 12.50 -5.68
N LEU A 62 -11.86 12.30 -6.56
CA LEU A 62 -11.60 13.21 -7.66
C LEU A 62 -12.60 12.95 -8.79
N SER A 63 -13.22 14.00 -9.34
CA SER A 63 -14.21 13.91 -10.43
C SER A 63 -13.64 13.53 -11.81
N HIS A 64 -12.43 12.99 -11.84
CA HIS A 64 -11.67 12.77 -13.07
C HIS A 64 -12.02 11.43 -13.71
N LYS A 65 -12.28 11.47 -15.03
CA LYS A 65 -12.32 10.25 -15.85
C LYS A 65 -10.90 9.76 -16.12
N ILE A 66 -10.58 8.53 -15.71
CA ILE A 66 -9.32 7.86 -16.08
C ILE A 66 -9.52 7.14 -17.42
N VAL A 67 -8.69 7.45 -18.43
CA VAL A 67 -8.66 6.71 -19.69
C VAL A 67 -7.32 6.03 -19.84
N PHE A 68 -7.33 4.71 -19.96
CA PHE A 68 -6.15 3.93 -20.28
C PHE A 68 -6.01 3.80 -21.79
N ALA A 69 -4.90 4.30 -22.35
CA ALA A 69 -4.53 4.04 -23.72
C ALA A 69 -3.55 2.86 -23.74
N VAL A 70 -3.96 1.73 -24.30
CA VAL A 70 -3.07 0.58 -24.51
C VAL A 70 -2.42 0.75 -25.87
N MET A 71 -1.09 0.84 -25.93
CA MET A 71 -0.38 0.79 -27.21
C MET A 71 -0.46 -0.64 -27.75
N PRO A 72 -1.03 -0.86 -28.96
CA PRO A 72 -1.13 -2.20 -29.53
C PRO A 72 0.23 -2.76 -29.98
N GLU A 73 1.19 -1.87 -30.29
CA GLU A 73 2.54 -2.24 -30.70
C GLU A 73 3.41 -2.61 -29.50
N LYS A 74 3.99 -3.82 -29.55
CA LYS A 74 4.84 -4.36 -28.49
C LYS A 74 6.28 -4.59 -28.95
N ASN A 75 6.56 -4.45 -30.25
CA ASN A 75 7.89 -4.66 -30.79
C ASN A 75 8.80 -3.48 -30.39
N PRO A 76 9.83 -3.71 -29.56
CA PRO A 76 10.72 -2.65 -29.09
C PRO A 76 11.46 -1.95 -30.24
N GLU A 77 11.73 -2.63 -31.36
CA GLU A 77 12.36 -2.02 -32.52
C GLU A 77 11.41 -1.05 -33.25
N VAL A 78 10.12 -1.38 -33.32
CA VAL A 78 9.10 -0.51 -33.92
C VAL A 78 8.85 0.70 -33.02
N LEU A 79 8.81 0.49 -31.70
CA LEU A 79 8.66 1.57 -30.72
C LEU A 79 9.90 2.49 -30.72
N ALA A 80 11.12 1.94 -30.80
CA ALA A 80 12.35 2.71 -30.90
C ALA A 80 12.44 3.51 -32.21
N LYS A 81 12.01 2.94 -33.35
CA LYS A 81 11.95 3.64 -34.64
C LYS A 81 10.91 4.77 -34.68
N ARG A 82 9.84 4.68 -33.88
CA ARG A 82 8.81 5.72 -33.75
C ARG A 82 9.19 6.81 -32.75
N GLY A 83 10.11 6.53 -31.83
CA GLY A 83 10.67 7.54 -30.95
C GLY A 83 11.54 8.49 -31.76
N LEU A 84 11.17 9.77 -31.82
CA LEU A 84 11.97 10.89 -32.33
C LEU A 84 13.31 11.10 -31.58
N HIS A 85 13.71 10.19 -30.67
CA HIS A 85 14.60 10.50 -29.54
C HIS A 85 15.75 9.51 -29.32
N GLY A 86 16.11 8.67 -30.30
CA GLY A 86 17.41 7.97 -30.28
C GLY A 86 17.65 6.99 -29.13
N VAL A 87 16.59 6.38 -28.56
CA VAL A 87 16.71 5.44 -27.44
C VAL A 87 17.33 4.11 -27.93
N THR A 88 18.50 3.75 -27.41
CA THR A 88 19.18 2.49 -27.73
C THR A 88 18.53 1.30 -27.01
N THR A 89 18.35 0.19 -27.72
CA THR A 89 17.75 -1.05 -27.21
C THR A 89 18.64 -1.71 -26.15
N SER A 90 18.29 -1.62 -24.87
CA SER A 90 18.79 -2.57 -23.87
C SER A 90 17.84 -3.78 -23.82
N LYS A 91 18.41 -4.99 -23.79
CA LYS A 91 17.66 -6.24 -23.70
C LYS A 91 17.22 -6.47 -22.25
N GLU A 92 16.08 -5.94 -21.85
CA GLU A 92 15.46 -6.30 -20.56
C GLU A 92 14.51 -7.50 -20.71
N ASN A 93 14.77 -8.53 -19.89
CA ASN A 93 13.97 -9.75 -19.82
C ASN A 93 12.63 -9.47 -19.13
N ASN A 94 11.57 -9.36 -19.92
CA ASN A 94 10.18 -9.18 -19.47
C ASN A 94 9.59 -10.45 -18.86
N ASN A 95 10.01 -10.81 -17.63
CA ASN A 95 9.26 -11.75 -16.81
C ASN A 95 8.09 -11.02 -16.13
N LYS A 96 6.85 -11.44 -16.47
CA LYS A 96 5.59 -10.96 -15.91
C LYS A 96 5.58 -11.13 -14.39
N LYS A 97 5.88 -10.06 -13.66
CA LYS A 97 5.90 -10.02 -12.20
C LYS A 97 4.78 -9.08 -11.72
N GLY A 98 4.06 -9.51 -10.68
CA GLY A 98 2.92 -8.77 -10.11
C GLY A 98 3.30 -7.49 -9.34
N PRO A 99 2.31 -6.73 -8.84
CA PRO A 99 2.40 -5.34 -8.33
C PRO A 99 3.41 -5.03 -7.23
N PHE A 100 3.94 -6.06 -6.57
CA PHE A 100 4.70 -5.90 -5.34
C PHE A 100 6.02 -6.67 -5.36
N GLN A 101 6.60 -6.92 -6.54
CA GLN A 101 7.99 -7.32 -6.62
C GLN A 101 8.92 -6.10 -6.59
N ILE A 102 8.81 -5.30 -5.52
CA ILE A 102 10.02 -4.63 -5.04
C ILE A 102 10.96 -5.80 -4.72
N ASN A 103 12.03 -5.93 -5.49
CA ASN A 103 13.13 -6.82 -5.13
C ASN A 103 13.74 -6.22 -3.87
N THR A 104 13.19 -6.60 -2.71
CA THR A 104 13.83 -6.46 -1.42
C THR A 104 14.96 -7.49 -1.41
N PRO A 105 16.23 -7.10 -1.63
CA PRO A 105 17.33 -8.03 -1.91
C PRO A 105 17.53 -9.06 -0.79
N ASN A 106 17.08 -8.72 0.41
CA ASN A 106 17.24 -9.50 1.63
C ASN A 106 15.92 -10.15 2.10
N ALA A 107 14.86 -10.16 1.30
CA ALA A 107 13.60 -10.77 1.70
C ALA A 107 13.72 -12.29 1.82
N HIS A 108 13.26 -12.81 2.95
CA HIS A 108 13.28 -14.23 3.21
C HIS A 108 12.08 -14.91 2.51
N PRO A 109 12.29 -15.95 1.69
CA PRO A 109 11.23 -16.55 0.87
C PRO A 109 10.15 -17.28 1.68
N LYS A 110 10.41 -17.57 2.96
CA LYS A 110 9.45 -18.25 3.84
C LYS A 110 8.36 -17.31 4.35
N PHE A 111 8.64 -16.02 4.53
CA PHE A 111 7.77 -15.10 5.26
C PHE A 111 7.15 -14.04 4.35
N MET A 112 5.82 -13.94 4.37
CA MET A 112 5.07 -12.94 3.63
C MET A 112 5.13 -11.57 4.33
N TYR A 113 4.90 -11.52 5.64
CA TYR A 113 5.01 -10.27 6.41
C TYR A 113 5.23 -10.53 7.91
N THR A 114 5.74 -9.53 8.62
CA THR A 114 5.69 -9.42 10.09
C THR A 114 4.59 -8.45 10.51
N GLY A 115 3.99 -8.67 11.67
CA GLY A 115 2.89 -7.83 12.15
C GLY A 115 2.56 -8.01 13.62
N ILE A 116 1.61 -7.19 14.07
CA ILE A 116 1.00 -7.25 15.40
C ILE A 116 -0.44 -7.72 15.21
N PHE A 117 -0.75 -8.91 15.74
CA PHE A 117 -2.03 -9.60 15.56
C PHE A 117 -2.88 -9.37 16.80
N LEU A 118 -3.98 -8.63 16.63
CA LEU A 118 -4.85 -8.26 17.75
C LEU A 118 -5.53 -9.49 18.34
N ASN A 119 -5.75 -9.48 19.65
CA ASN A 119 -6.63 -10.45 20.27
C ASN A 119 -8.11 -10.16 19.92
N GLN A 120 -8.96 -11.17 20.06
CA GLN A 120 -10.37 -11.09 19.67
C GLN A 120 -11.11 -9.91 20.34
N GLN A 121 -10.87 -9.68 21.64
CA GLN A 121 -11.45 -8.56 22.38
C GLN A 121 -11.07 -7.20 21.78
N SER A 122 -9.80 -7.04 21.38
CA SER A 122 -9.30 -5.82 20.74
C SER A 122 -9.91 -5.61 19.36
N ILE A 123 -10.11 -6.68 18.59
CA ILE A 123 -10.76 -6.62 17.26
C ILE A 123 -12.21 -6.16 17.40
N GLU A 124 -12.96 -6.74 18.34
CA GLU A 124 -14.35 -6.40 18.59
C GLU A 124 -14.50 -4.97 19.09
N SER A 125 -13.67 -4.57 20.06
CA SER A 125 -13.62 -3.20 20.58
C SER A 125 -13.32 -2.18 19.48
N LEU A 126 -12.31 -2.45 18.64
CA LEU A 126 -11.95 -1.59 17.52
C LEU A 126 -13.08 -1.44 16.51
N ARG A 127 -13.73 -2.55 16.11
CA ARG A 127 -14.86 -2.53 15.18
C ARG A 127 -16.04 -1.77 15.73
N PHE A 128 -16.38 -2.00 17.00
CA PHE A 128 -17.46 -1.28 17.68
C PHE A 128 -17.18 0.23 17.71
N LYS A 129 -15.99 0.63 18.14
CA LYS A 129 -15.58 2.03 18.21
C LYS A 129 -15.52 2.70 16.85
N PHE A 130 -15.04 2.00 15.83
CA PHE A 130 -15.03 2.49 14.46
C PHE A 130 -16.45 2.84 13.96
N VAL A 131 -17.45 1.98 14.21
CA VAL A 131 -18.84 2.28 13.84
C VAL A 131 -19.34 3.52 14.58
N GLN A 132 -18.98 3.68 15.86
CA GLN A 132 -19.34 4.87 16.65
C GLN A 132 -18.72 6.15 16.08
N TRP A 133 -17.42 6.14 15.73
CA TRP A 133 -16.72 7.32 15.21
C TRP A 133 -17.15 7.67 13.79
N SER A 134 -17.16 6.68 12.89
CA SER A 134 -17.41 6.88 11.46
C SER A 134 -18.89 7.06 11.13
N ARG A 135 -19.79 6.57 11.98
CA ARG A 135 -21.23 6.42 11.71
C ARG A 135 -21.51 5.59 10.45
N GLN A 136 -20.56 4.74 10.05
CA GLN A 136 -20.68 3.83 8.92
C GLN A 136 -20.88 2.39 9.39
N CYS A 137 -21.64 1.61 8.62
CA CYS A 137 -21.66 0.16 8.78
C CYS A 137 -20.32 -0.43 8.33
N LEU A 138 -19.96 -1.59 8.89
CA LEU A 138 -18.82 -2.37 8.41
C LEU A 138 -19.12 -2.95 7.02
N LEU A 139 -18.08 -3.04 6.18
CA LEU A 139 -18.16 -3.66 4.86
C LEU A 139 -18.29 -5.21 4.97
N PRO A 140 -18.72 -5.91 3.90
CA PRO A 140 -19.07 -7.33 3.96
C PRO A 140 -17.93 -8.27 4.38
N ARG A 141 -16.67 -7.92 4.09
CA ARG A 141 -15.51 -8.74 4.47
C ARG A 141 -14.79 -8.11 5.65
N LEU A 142 -14.88 -8.77 6.81
CA LEU A 142 -14.18 -8.34 8.01
C LEU A 142 -12.70 -8.77 7.94
N ALA A 143 -11.79 -7.82 8.17
CA ALA A 143 -10.37 -8.12 8.20
C ALA A 143 -9.98 -8.80 9.53
N LYS A 144 -8.90 -9.60 9.51
CA LYS A 144 -8.45 -10.40 10.66
C LYS A 144 -7.88 -9.60 11.85
N GLY A 145 -7.80 -8.27 11.74
CA GLY A 145 -7.34 -7.42 12.83
C GLY A 145 -5.84 -7.55 13.11
N HIS A 146 -5.01 -7.22 12.12
CA HIS A 146 -3.57 -7.11 12.32
C HIS A 146 -3.05 -5.78 11.78
N MET A 147 -1.90 -5.35 12.29
CA MET A 147 -1.11 -4.25 11.77
C MET A 147 0.17 -4.82 11.16
N THR A 148 0.43 -4.54 9.89
CA THR A 148 1.67 -4.98 9.23
C THR A 148 2.84 -4.10 9.68
N LEU A 149 3.91 -4.73 10.17
CA LEU A 149 5.18 -4.06 10.47
C LEU A 149 6.02 -3.98 9.19
N LYS A 150 6.28 -5.12 8.54
CA LYS A 150 7.08 -5.19 7.33
C LYS A 150 6.59 -6.29 6.38
N TYR A 151 6.38 -5.93 5.11
CA TYR A 151 6.09 -6.89 4.04
C TYR A 151 7.40 -7.44 3.46
N LYS A 152 7.46 -8.76 3.22
CA LYS A 152 8.67 -9.48 2.78
C LYS A 152 9.88 -9.21 3.69
N PRO A 153 9.79 -9.54 4.98
CA PRO A 153 10.88 -9.34 5.94
C PRO A 153 12.11 -10.19 5.59
N SER A 154 13.29 -9.72 6.00
CA SER A 154 14.51 -10.53 6.07
C SER A 154 14.46 -11.53 7.22
N LEU A 155 15.44 -12.43 7.31
CA LEU A 155 15.56 -13.30 8.47
C LEU A 155 15.87 -12.49 9.74
N ASP A 156 16.73 -11.47 9.64
CA ASP A 156 17.06 -10.58 10.76
C ASP A 156 15.83 -9.83 11.28
N ASP A 157 14.96 -9.36 10.37
CA ASP A 157 13.69 -8.72 10.75
C ASP A 157 12.79 -9.66 11.56
N VAL A 158 12.78 -10.95 11.19
CA VAL A 158 11.98 -11.98 11.89
C VAL A 158 12.62 -12.34 13.23
N SER A 159 13.95 -12.50 13.28
CA SER A 159 14.70 -12.75 14.52
C SER A 159 14.60 -11.60 15.51
N ALA A 160 14.54 -10.36 15.02
CA ALA A 160 14.36 -9.16 15.84
C ALA A 160 13.00 -9.10 16.55
N LEU A 161 12.00 -9.90 16.13
CA LEU A 161 10.74 -10.05 16.86
C LEU A 161 10.92 -10.81 18.19
N GLY A 162 12.06 -11.46 18.41
CA GLY A 162 12.32 -12.35 19.55
C GLY A 162 11.67 -13.72 19.39
N SER A 163 11.42 -14.41 20.50
CA SER A 163 10.69 -15.70 20.55
C SER A 163 9.19 -15.59 20.19
N GLY A 164 8.77 -14.48 19.58
CA GLY A 164 7.36 -14.20 19.30
C GLY A 164 6.50 -14.09 20.56
N GLY A 165 5.22 -13.74 20.39
CA GLY A 165 4.24 -13.80 21.48
C GLY A 165 4.28 -12.64 22.47
N ASN A 166 5.22 -11.69 22.34
CA ASN A 166 5.20 -10.45 23.12
C ASN A 166 3.91 -9.68 22.81
N GLN A 167 3.17 -9.35 23.86
CA GLN A 167 1.99 -8.51 23.76
C GLN A 167 2.42 -7.05 23.63
N VAL A 168 1.90 -6.37 22.61
CA VAL A 168 2.15 -4.96 22.31
C VAL A 168 0.85 -4.19 22.38
N SER A 169 0.91 -3.01 22.97
CA SER A 169 -0.21 -2.06 23.01
C SER A 169 -0.08 -1.04 21.87
N LEU A 170 -1.19 -0.83 21.16
CA LEU A 170 -1.31 0.08 20.04
C LEU A 170 -2.35 1.13 20.36
N LYS A 171 -2.04 2.40 20.08
CA LYS A 171 -2.99 3.50 20.26
C LYS A 171 -3.65 3.81 18.93
N ILE A 172 -4.98 3.77 18.90
CA ILE A 172 -5.75 4.18 17.73
C ILE A 172 -5.88 5.70 17.75
N ILE A 173 -5.27 6.37 16.77
CA ILE A 173 -5.16 7.85 16.71
C ILE A 173 -6.04 8.47 15.63
N GLY A 174 -6.66 7.65 14.79
CA GLY A 174 -7.48 8.12 13.69
C GLY A 174 -8.12 6.97 12.93
N TYR A 175 -8.92 7.31 11.94
CA TYR A 175 -9.54 6.34 11.04
C TYR A 175 -9.76 6.94 9.66
N ALA A 176 -9.88 6.08 8.67
CA ALA A 176 -10.31 6.44 7.32
C ALA A 176 -11.32 5.40 6.84
N PHE A 177 -12.26 5.86 6.01
CA PHE A 177 -13.28 4.99 5.45
C PHE A 177 -13.62 5.40 4.04
N HIS A 178 -13.98 4.40 3.24
CA HIS A 178 -14.55 4.52 1.91
C HIS A 178 -15.54 3.36 1.73
N SER A 179 -16.38 3.40 0.70
CA SER A 179 -17.29 2.29 0.36
C SER A 179 -16.56 0.99 -0.03
N LEU A 180 -15.23 1.02 -0.18
CA LEU A 180 -14.41 -0.11 -0.64
C LEU A 180 -13.49 -0.67 0.44
N VAL A 181 -13.03 0.16 1.39
CA VAL A 181 -12.13 -0.27 2.46
C VAL A 181 -12.24 0.67 3.65
N GLN A 182 -12.07 0.12 4.85
CA GLN A 182 -12.12 0.83 6.12
C GLN A 182 -10.89 0.45 6.96
N CYS A 183 -10.25 1.43 7.58
CA CYS A 183 -9.08 1.20 8.41
C CYS A 183 -8.96 2.19 9.58
N ALA A 184 -8.25 1.76 10.62
CA ALA A 184 -7.83 2.60 11.73
C ALA A 184 -6.35 2.96 11.58
N LEU A 185 -6.02 4.23 11.80
CA LEU A 185 -4.65 4.74 11.90
C LEU A 185 -4.13 4.50 13.31
N VAL A 186 -2.87 4.05 13.40
CA VAL A 186 -2.27 3.54 14.63
C VAL A 186 -0.99 4.29 14.96
N ASP A 187 -0.79 4.53 16.25
CA ASP A 187 0.52 4.83 16.84
C ASP A 187 1.00 3.61 17.64
N ILE A 188 2.24 3.21 17.39
CA ILE A 188 2.90 2.08 18.05
C ILE A 188 3.58 2.62 19.29
N ILE A 189 3.05 2.33 20.47
CA ILE A 189 3.55 2.91 21.73
C ILE A 189 4.91 2.34 22.12
N ASP A 190 5.14 1.07 21.81
CA ASP A 190 6.40 0.40 22.09
C ASP A 190 7.47 0.80 21.05
N GLU A 191 8.49 1.53 21.51
CA GLU A 191 9.56 2.05 20.67
C GLU A 191 10.34 0.96 19.94
N SER A 192 10.46 -0.23 20.55
CA SER A 192 11.19 -1.35 19.94
C SER A 192 10.52 -1.82 18.65
N TYR A 193 9.19 -1.83 18.61
CA TYR A 193 8.42 -2.23 17.43
C TYR A 193 8.10 -1.05 16.50
N ARG A 194 8.07 0.18 17.02
CA ARG A 194 7.91 1.39 16.22
C ARG A 194 9.01 1.50 15.17
N GLY A 195 10.27 1.29 15.57
CA GLY A 195 11.42 1.29 14.66
C GLY A 195 11.41 0.19 13.59
N MET A 196 10.62 -0.87 13.79
CA MET A 196 10.48 -1.99 12.84
C MET A 196 9.39 -1.74 11.78
N CYS A 197 8.52 -0.75 11.97
CA CYS A 197 7.43 -0.49 11.05
C CYS A 197 7.95 0.23 9.79
N ALA A 198 7.95 -0.49 8.67
CA ALA A 198 8.34 0.06 7.36
C ALA A 198 7.21 0.85 6.69
N ASN A 199 5.98 0.77 7.23
CA ASN A 199 4.84 1.44 6.65
C ASN A 199 4.78 2.91 7.09
N LYS A 200 4.67 3.82 6.12
CA LYS A 200 4.53 5.26 6.37
C LYS A 200 3.29 5.60 7.21
N PHE A 201 2.22 4.83 7.05
CA PHE A 201 0.98 4.99 7.79
C PHE A 201 0.67 3.69 8.52
N PRO A 202 1.18 3.47 9.74
CA PRO A 202 0.83 2.27 10.52
C PRO A 202 -0.68 2.21 10.73
N HIS A 203 -1.30 1.10 10.33
CA HIS A 203 -2.75 0.99 10.33
C HIS A 203 -3.22 -0.45 10.47
N ILE A 204 -4.50 -0.58 10.84
CA ILE A 204 -5.21 -1.86 10.89
C ILE A 204 -6.38 -1.76 9.90
N THR A 205 -6.43 -2.66 8.93
CA THR A 205 -7.64 -2.81 8.10
C THR A 205 -8.75 -3.38 8.99
N ILE A 206 -9.95 -2.78 8.91
CA ILE A 206 -11.11 -3.16 9.71
C ILE A 206 -12.05 -4.03 8.88
N SER A 207 -12.44 -3.55 7.70
CA SER A 207 -13.29 -4.27 6.77
C SER A 207 -13.04 -3.78 5.33
N HIS A 208 -13.45 -4.56 4.34
CA HIS A 208 -13.31 -4.23 2.93
C HIS A 208 -14.42 -4.84 2.07
N ASP A 209 -14.56 -4.31 0.86
CA ASP A 209 -15.41 -4.89 -0.19
C ASP A 209 -14.78 -6.17 -0.77
N GLU A 210 -15.59 -7.04 -1.37
CA GLU A 210 -15.12 -8.27 -2.00
C GLU A 210 -14.12 -8.03 -3.15
N ASN A 211 -14.31 -6.93 -3.90
CA ASN A 211 -13.45 -6.59 -5.03
C ASN A 211 -12.30 -5.63 -4.65
N CYS A 212 -12.21 -5.24 -3.38
CA CYS A 212 -11.18 -4.36 -2.88
C CYS A 212 -10.34 -5.09 -1.82
N PRO A 213 -9.12 -5.52 -2.15
CA PRO A 213 -8.26 -6.21 -1.19
C PRO A 213 -7.78 -5.25 -0.07
N PRO A 214 -7.48 -5.79 1.13
CA PRO A 214 -7.16 -4.99 2.31
C PRO A 214 -5.92 -4.12 2.15
N TYR A 215 -4.96 -4.47 1.28
CA TYR A 215 -3.75 -3.67 1.07
C TYR A 215 -4.05 -2.26 0.54
N ASN A 216 -5.23 -2.03 -0.06
CA ASN A 216 -5.67 -0.72 -0.53
C ASN A 216 -5.95 0.28 0.60
N SER A 217 -6.00 -0.16 1.86
CA SER A 217 -6.04 0.74 3.03
C SER A 217 -4.83 1.68 3.09
N ASN A 218 -3.66 1.26 2.59
CA ASN A 218 -2.50 2.15 2.42
C ASN A 218 -2.82 3.34 1.51
N GLU A 219 -3.45 3.05 0.37
CA GLU A 219 -3.79 4.07 -0.61
C GLU A 219 -4.94 4.96 -0.12
N LEU A 220 -5.88 4.39 0.65
CA LEU A 220 -6.93 5.17 1.33
C LEU A 220 -6.33 6.18 2.31
N LEU A 221 -5.36 5.77 3.15
CA LEU A 221 -4.69 6.69 4.08
C LEU A 221 -3.81 7.72 3.36
N LYS A 222 -3.27 7.36 2.19
CA LYS A 222 -2.42 8.24 1.40
C LYS A 222 -3.20 9.33 0.65
N TYR A 223 -4.34 8.99 0.07
CA TYR A 223 -5.09 9.89 -0.82
C TYR A 223 -6.45 10.30 -0.30
N GLY A 224 -7.06 9.50 0.58
CA GLY A 224 -8.36 9.79 1.14
C GLY A 224 -8.30 10.66 2.39
N ARG A 225 -9.49 10.95 2.92
CA ARG A 225 -9.64 11.73 4.14
C ARG A 225 -9.36 10.88 5.38
N VAL A 226 -8.39 11.31 6.17
CA VAL A 226 -8.12 10.74 7.50
C VAL A 226 -8.79 11.61 8.56
N CYS A 227 -9.61 10.98 9.40
CA CYS A 227 -10.23 11.60 10.57
C CYS A 227 -9.37 11.29 11.79
N LEU A 228 -8.65 12.29 12.31
CA LEU A 228 -7.90 12.15 13.56
C LEU A 228 -8.85 12.17 14.75
N LEU A 229 -8.55 11.35 15.75
CA LEU A 229 -9.31 11.29 16.99
C LEU A 229 -8.74 12.31 17.99
N PRO A 230 -9.60 13.01 18.76
CA PRO A 230 -9.17 13.71 19.96
C PRO A 230 -8.48 12.76 20.94
N GLU A 231 -7.56 13.27 21.77
CA GLU A 231 -6.79 12.45 22.72
C GLU A 231 -7.68 11.64 23.66
N ASN A 232 -8.79 12.23 24.12
CA ASN A 232 -9.77 11.58 25.01
C ASN A 232 -10.68 10.56 24.30
N GLU A 233 -10.62 10.45 22.98
CA GLU A 233 -11.35 9.46 22.19
C GLU A 233 -10.46 8.32 21.67
N CYS A 234 -9.13 8.47 21.77
CA CYS A 234 -8.19 7.41 21.44
C CYS A 234 -8.44 6.18 22.33
N ILE A 235 -8.32 4.99 21.74
CA ILE A 235 -8.37 3.73 22.49
C ILE A 235 -7.06 2.98 22.34
N PHE A 236 -6.82 2.07 23.28
CA PHE A 236 -5.70 1.14 23.21
C PHE A 236 -6.22 -0.24 22.82
N VAL A 237 -5.53 -0.88 21.90
CA VAL A 237 -5.77 -2.26 21.48
C VAL A 237 -4.49 -3.05 21.67
N THR A 238 -4.61 -4.33 21.97
CA THR A 238 -3.47 -5.19 22.27
C THR A 238 -3.39 -6.35 21.29
N GLY A 239 -2.18 -6.71 20.88
CA GLY A 239 -1.93 -7.84 20.01
C GLY A 239 -0.56 -8.47 20.26
N ASN A 240 -0.34 -9.63 19.69
CA ASN A 240 0.94 -10.33 19.77
C ASN A 240 1.76 -10.10 18.51
N VAL A 241 3.07 -9.94 18.67
CA VAL A 241 3.98 -9.83 17.54
C VAL A 241 4.23 -11.21 16.91
N GLY A 242 4.26 -11.27 15.57
CA GLY A 242 4.57 -12.51 14.86
C GLY A 242 4.89 -12.30 13.38
N ALA A 243 5.07 -13.43 12.69
CA ALA A 243 5.31 -13.49 11.25
C ALA A 243 4.32 -14.45 10.57
N VAL A 244 3.96 -14.14 9.33
CA VAL A 244 3.08 -14.98 8.51
C VAL A 244 3.88 -15.57 7.35
N PRO A 245 3.95 -16.90 7.21
CA PRO A 245 4.62 -17.53 6.09
C PRO A 245 3.79 -17.52 4.80
N PHE A 246 4.43 -17.66 3.63
CA PHE A 246 3.73 -17.65 2.33
C PHE A 246 2.77 -18.82 2.11
N ASN A 247 3.02 -19.96 2.74
CA ASN A 247 2.28 -21.22 2.50
C ASN A 247 1.36 -21.62 3.67
N SER A 248 1.18 -20.78 4.69
CA SER A 248 0.24 -21.12 5.75
C SER A 248 -1.18 -20.75 5.32
N ASN A 249 -2.00 -21.78 5.09
CA ASN A 249 -3.44 -21.66 5.27
C ASN A 249 -3.81 -21.37 6.75
N GLN A 250 -2.85 -21.55 7.67
CA GLN A 250 -3.01 -21.29 9.10
C GLN A 250 -2.62 -19.87 9.50
N GLU A 251 -3.38 -19.38 10.47
CA GLU A 251 -3.32 -18.03 11.04
C GLU A 251 -2.18 -17.98 12.05
N THR A 252 -1.21 -17.09 11.83
CA THR A 252 -0.11 -16.73 12.74
C THR A 252 0.89 -17.85 13.11
N PHE A 253 2.17 -17.60 12.84
CA PHE A 253 3.25 -18.40 13.42
C PHE A 253 3.85 -17.62 14.61
N THR A 254 3.66 -18.14 15.82
CA THR A 254 4.41 -17.70 17.00
C THR A 254 5.78 -18.39 16.95
N LEU A 255 6.87 -17.63 17.02
CA LEU A 255 8.24 -18.13 16.93
C LEU A 255 8.66 -18.87 18.22
N GLY A 256 8.05 -20.01 18.54
CA GLY A 256 8.38 -20.74 19.76
C GLY A 256 7.69 -22.08 19.99
N GLU A 257 6.92 -22.58 19.02
CA GLU A 257 6.31 -23.92 19.05
C GLU A 257 6.89 -24.82 17.95
#